data_AF-H0TJ78-F1
#
_entry.id   AF-H0TJ78-F1
#
_cell.length_a   1.000
_cell.length_b   1.000
_cell.length_c   1.000
_cell.angle_alpha   90.00
_cell.angle_beta   90.00
_cell.angle_gamma   90.00
#
_symmetry.space_group_name_H-M   'P 1'
#
loop_
_entity.id
_entity.type
_entity.pdbx_description
1 polymer ?
#
loop_
_entity_poly.entity_id
_entity_poly.type
_entity_poly.pdbx_seq_one_letter_code
_entity_poly.pdbx_strand_id
1 'polypeptide(L)'
;MIPAPPLFPITALIKSRLAAINAGSIEMQRWVLGASLTVLFATASLAEDLFWVVGDRAADRCAIVTSNPVIVGDIWFADGPYKSLADAKLARSTIGACPNKQDPADD
;
A
#
# COMPACT_ATOMS: atom_id res chain seq x y z
N MET A 1 -51.30 55.73 23.31
CA MET A 1 -49.93 55.66 23.87
C MET A 1 -49.68 54.21 24.23
N ILE A 2 -48.92 53.49 23.40
CA ILE A 2 -48.66 52.04 23.53
C ILE A 2 -47.14 51.90 23.74
N PRO A 3 -46.65 51.25 24.81
CA PRO A 3 -45.22 51.11 25.05
C PRO A 3 -44.60 50.07 24.11
N ALA A 4 -43.41 50.37 23.58
CA ALA A 4 -42.63 49.46 22.76
C ALA A 4 -42.06 48.30 23.60
N PRO A 5 -41.98 47.06 23.07
CA PRO A 5 -41.34 45.94 23.76
C PRO A 5 -39.80 46.06 23.72
N PRO A 6 -39.08 45.56 24.74
CA PRO A 6 -37.63 45.59 24.77
C PRO A 6 -37.03 44.55 23.80
N LEU A 7 -36.12 45.01 22.94
CA LEU A 7 -35.26 44.18 22.10
C LEU A 7 -34.22 43.49 22.98
N PHE A 8 -34.46 42.23 23.37
CA PHE A 8 -33.44 41.37 23.95
C PHE A 8 -32.38 41.00 22.90
N PRO A 9 -31.07 41.09 23.20
CA PRO A 9 -30.03 40.83 22.24
C PRO A 9 -29.86 39.32 21.98
N ILE A 10 -30.15 38.90 20.74
CA ILE A 10 -30.02 37.52 20.20
C ILE A 10 -28.57 36.99 20.30
N THR A 11 -27.59 37.87 20.54
CA THR A 11 -26.17 37.54 20.66
C THR A 11 -25.79 36.68 21.87
N ALA A 12 -26.64 36.60 22.90
CA ALA A 12 -26.34 35.79 24.08
C ALA A 12 -26.48 34.27 23.85
N LEU A 13 -27.32 33.84 22.90
CA LEU A 13 -27.57 32.42 22.64
C LEU A 13 -26.50 31.76 21.76
N ILE A 14 -25.81 32.55 20.93
CA ILE A 14 -24.74 32.05 20.05
C ILE A 14 -23.46 31.78 20.88
N LYS A 15 -23.18 32.64 21.86
CA LYS A 15 -21.95 32.54 22.69
C LYS A 15 -21.94 31.31 23.60
N SER A 16 -23.12 30.83 24.01
CA SER A 16 -23.28 29.66 24.89
C SER A 16 -23.12 28.31 24.16
N ARG A 17 -23.35 28.24 22.84
CA ARG A 17 -23.13 27.02 22.04
C ARG A 17 -21.66 26.76 21.71
N LEU A 18 -20.82 27.80 21.59
CA LEU A 18 -19.37 27.63 21.35
C LEU A 18 -18.60 27.17 22.59
N ALA A 19 -19.07 27.50 23.80
CA ALA A 19 -18.38 27.11 25.04
C ALA A 19 -18.49 25.61 25.34
N ALA A 20 -19.48 24.91 24.76
CA ALA A 20 -19.73 23.49 25.00
C ALA A 20 -18.89 22.53 24.12
N ILE A 21 -18.18 23.04 23.09
CA ILE A 21 -17.36 22.20 22.20
C ILE A 21 -16.01 21.85 22.86
N ASN A 22 -15.55 22.63 23.84
CA ASN A 22 -14.23 22.44 24.44
C ASN A 22 -14.17 21.45 25.61
N ALA A 23 -15.26 20.72 25.90
CA ALA A 23 -15.28 19.71 26.96
C ALA A 23 -14.80 18.33 26.46
N GLY A 24 -13.75 18.30 25.65
CA GLY A 24 -13.07 17.07 25.22
C GLY A 24 -11.98 16.70 26.22
N SER A 25 -12.11 15.55 26.89
CA SER A 25 -11.03 14.97 27.70
C SER A 25 -9.78 14.81 26.83
N ILE A 26 -8.71 15.53 27.20
CA ILE A 26 -7.43 15.57 26.47
C ILE A 26 -6.85 14.16 26.30
N GLU A 27 -7.19 13.23 27.21
CA GLU A 27 -6.79 11.84 27.14
C GLU A 27 -7.38 11.13 25.92
N MET A 28 -8.69 11.25 25.67
CA MET A 28 -9.36 10.61 24.54
C MET A 28 -8.94 11.20 23.19
N GLN A 29 -8.64 12.51 23.13
CA GLN A 29 -8.16 13.15 21.90
C GLN A 29 -6.77 12.64 21.49
N ARG A 30 -5.89 12.36 22.46
CA ARG A 30 -4.56 11.80 22.19
C ARG A 30 -4.65 10.38 21.63
N TRP A 31 -5.56 9.56 22.15
CA TRP A 31 -5.78 8.21 21.63
C TRP A 31 -6.37 8.21 20.23
N VAL A 32 -7.35 9.09 19.93
CA VAL A 32 -7.96 9.19 18.60
C VAL A 32 -6.94 9.69 17.54
N LEU A 33 -6.13 10.69 17.88
CA LEU A 33 -5.07 11.19 17.00
C LEU A 33 -3.90 10.19 16.84
N GLY A 34 -3.56 9.45 17.91
CA GLY A 34 -2.55 8.40 17.84
C GLY A 34 -2.99 7.21 16.99
N ALA A 35 -4.23 6.77 17.16
CA ALA A 35 -4.80 5.64 16.40
C ALA A 35 -4.93 5.96 14.91
N SER A 36 -5.36 7.17 14.53
CA SER A 36 -5.48 7.56 13.12
C SER A 36 -4.13 7.58 12.40
N LEU A 37 -3.05 7.94 13.11
CA LEU A 37 -1.70 7.93 12.54
C LEU A 37 -1.23 6.49 12.23
N THR A 38 -1.57 5.50 13.06
CA THR A 38 -1.14 4.10 12.86
C THR A 38 -1.79 3.41 11.65
N VAL A 39 -3.03 3.78 11.30
CA VAL A 39 -3.75 3.21 10.15
C VAL A 39 -3.09 3.60 8.82
N LEU A 40 -2.47 4.79 8.74
CA LEU A 40 -1.84 5.29 7.52
C LEU A 40 -0.50 4.60 7.18
N PHE A 41 0.17 3.98 8.16
CA PHE A 41 1.46 3.32 7.94
C PHE A 41 1.36 1.81 7.68
N ALA A 42 0.18 1.21 7.83
CA ALA A 42 0.02 -0.24 7.71
C ALA A 42 0.13 -0.76 6.26
N THR A 43 -0.04 0.08 5.24
CA THR A 43 -0.07 -0.35 3.83
C THR A 43 1.30 -0.57 3.21
N ALA A 44 2.40 -0.18 3.86
CA ALA A 44 3.76 -0.33 3.33
C ALA A 44 4.37 -1.74 3.51
N SER A 45 3.64 -2.65 4.16
CA SER A 45 4.09 -4.04 4.42
C SER A 45 3.34 -5.09 3.60
N LEU A 46 2.39 -4.68 2.76
CA LEU A 46 1.71 -5.56 1.83
C LEU A 46 2.61 -5.75 0.59
N ALA A 47 3.52 -6.71 0.74
CA ALA A 47 4.15 -7.49 -0.33
C ALA A 47 4.18 -6.80 -1.70
N GLU A 48 5.23 -6.04 -1.96
CA GLU A 48 5.64 -5.76 -3.32
C GLU A 48 6.15 -7.08 -3.91
N ASP A 49 5.24 -7.91 -4.44
CA ASP A 49 5.57 -9.15 -5.14
C ASP A 49 6.35 -8.79 -6.41
N LEU A 50 7.67 -8.66 -6.26
CA LEU A 50 8.60 -8.37 -7.34
C LEU A 50 9.08 -9.68 -7.96
N PHE A 51 8.79 -9.87 -9.24
CA PHE A 51 9.09 -11.09 -9.97
C PHE A 51 10.46 -10.96 -10.65
N TRP A 52 11.24 -12.03 -10.65
CA TRP A 52 12.54 -12.12 -11.30
C TRP A 52 12.56 -13.35 -12.19
N VAL A 53 13.09 -13.21 -13.40
CA VAL A 53 13.33 -14.32 -14.31
C VAL A 53 14.75 -14.81 -14.08
N VAL A 54 14.89 -16.06 -13.67
CA VAL A 54 16.17 -16.67 -13.33
C VAL A 54 16.45 -17.80 -14.30
N GLY A 55 17.64 -17.78 -14.89
CA GLY A 55 18.10 -18.89 -15.71
C GLY A 55 18.87 -19.91 -14.87
N ASP A 56 18.36 -21.14 -14.86
CA ASP A 56 18.95 -22.27 -14.15
C ASP A 56 19.65 -23.20 -15.16
N ARG A 57 20.97 -23.31 -15.02
CA ARG A 57 21.83 -24.16 -15.83
C ARG A 57 21.62 -25.65 -15.57
N ALA A 58 21.29 -26.02 -14.33
CA ALA A 58 21.10 -27.42 -13.94
C ALA A 58 19.78 -27.97 -14.46
N ALA A 59 18.73 -27.15 -14.47
CA ALA A 59 17.40 -27.53 -14.95
C ALA A 59 17.15 -27.20 -16.44
N ASP A 60 18.12 -26.58 -17.13
CA ASP A 60 18.01 -26.11 -18.52
C ASP A 60 16.67 -25.38 -18.79
N ARG A 61 16.32 -24.46 -17.88
CA ARG A 61 15.04 -23.73 -17.91
C ARG A 61 15.17 -22.36 -17.25
N CYS A 62 14.19 -21.51 -17.52
CA CYS A 62 14.02 -20.24 -16.83
C CYS A 62 12.85 -20.29 -15.86
N ALA A 63 13.12 -20.03 -14.58
CA ALA A 63 12.13 -19.97 -13.52
C ALA A 63 11.78 -18.52 -13.18
N ILE A 64 10.55 -18.29 -12.73
CA ILE A 64 10.12 -17.00 -12.18
C ILE A 64 10.11 -17.10 -10.66
N VAL A 65 10.87 -16.25 -9.98
CA VAL A 65 10.96 -16.21 -8.51
C VAL A 65 10.47 -14.86 -8.00
N THR A 66 9.85 -14.84 -6.82
CA THR A 66 9.38 -13.60 -6.16
C THR A 66 10.37 -13.04 -5.15
N SER A 67 11.55 -13.65 -5.04
CA SER A 67 12.64 -13.24 -4.15
C SER A 67 13.87 -12.86 -4.97
N ASN A 68 14.56 -11.80 -4.56
CA ASN A 68 15.76 -11.31 -5.26
C ASN A 68 16.81 -12.42 -5.40
N PRO A 69 17.12 -12.88 -6.62
CA PRO A 69 18.07 -13.98 -6.84
C PRO A 69 19.50 -13.48 -6.73
N VAL A 70 20.33 -14.22 -5.98
CA VAL A 70 21.78 -14.03 -5.98
C VAL A 70 22.38 -14.99 -7.01
N ILE A 71 23.20 -14.47 -7.93
CA ILE A 71 23.85 -15.28 -8.97
C ILE A 71 24.93 -16.16 -8.34
N VAL A 72 24.54 -17.36 -7.92
CA VAL A 72 25.41 -18.35 -7.28
C VAL A 72 25.01 -19.76 -7.75
N GLY A 73 26.00 -20.62 -7.94
CA GLY A 73 25.78 -22.04 -8.24
C GLY A 73 25.19 -22.24 -9.64
N ASP A 74 24.05 -22.92 -9.70
CA ASP A 74 23.38 -23.31 -10.95
C ASP A 74 22.64 -22.13 -11.62
N ILE A 75 22.50 -21.00 -10.93
CA ILE A 75 21.91 -19.79 -11.50
C ILE A 75 22.95 -19.03 -12.32
N TRP A 76 22.74 -18.92 -13.62
CA TRP A 76 23.68 -18.27 -14.54
C TRP A 76 23.33 -16.83 -14.92
N PHE A 77 22.10 -16.40 -14.63
CA PHE A 77 21.60 -15.05 -14.87
C PHE A 77 20.31 -14.81 -14.08
N ALA A 78 20.02 -13.54 -13.82
CA ALA A 78 18.73 -13.08 -13.37
C ALA A 78 18.37 -11.78 -14.09
N ASP A 79 17.09 -11.62 -14.40
CA ASP A 79 16.51 -10.43 -15.02
C ASP A 79 15.27 -9.99 -14.22
N GLY A 80 15.12 -8.69 -13.94
CA GLY A 80 14.08 -8.16 -13.04
C GLY A 80 14.56 -6.97 -12.19
N PRO A 81 13.74 -6.47 -11.24
CA PRO A 81 12.44 -6.97 -10.81
C PRO A 81 11.25 -6.45 -11.65
N TYR A 82 10.33 -7.34 -11.99
CA TYR A 82 9.05 -7.03 -12.65
C TYR A 82 7.93 -6.85 -11.63
N LYS A 83 6.97 -5.96 -11.95
CA LYS A 83 5.83 -5.64 -11.08
C LYS A 83 4.70 -6.66 -11.16
N SER A 84 4.68 -7.52 -12.18
CA SER A 84 3.63 -8.50 -12.38
C SER A 84 4.19 -9.81 -12.93
N LEU A 85 3.49 -10.90 -12.64
CA LEU A 85 3.80 -12.23 -13.16
C LEU A 85 3.71 -12.25 -14.69
N ALA A 86 2.74 -11.55 -15.27
CA ALA A 86 2.57 -11.43 -16.71
C ALA A 86 3.80 -10.78 -17.38
N ASP A 87 4.34 -9.72 -16.79
CA ASP A 87 5.56 -9.05 -17.30
C ASP A 87 6.77 -9.99 -17.22
N ALA A 88 6.89 -10.76 -16.13
CA ALA A 88 7.96 -11.76 -16.00
C ALA A 88 7.81 -12.92 -17.00
N LYS A 89 6.58 -13.40 -17.25
CA LYS A 89 6.30 -14.41 -18.30
C LYS A 89 6.64 -13.86 -19.69
N LEU A 90 6.29 -12.61 -19.97
CA LEU A 90 6.62 -11.94 -21.23
C LEU A 90 8.13 -11.81 -21.37
N ALA A 91 8.82 -11.29 -20.36
CA ALA A 91 10.27 -11.16 -20.37
C ALA A 91 10.96 -12.50 -20.62
N ARG A 92 10.57 -13.55 -19.91
CA ARG A 92 11.08 -14.90 -20.14
C ARG A 92 10.92 -15.37 -21.59
N SER A 93 9.77 -15.09 -22.21
CA SER A 93 9.55 -15.46 -23.62
C SER A 93 10.40 -14.65 -24.61
N THR A 94 10.89 -13.47 -24.20
CA THR A 94 11.75 -12.61 -25.02
C THR A 94 13.25 -12.84 -24.79
N ILE A 95 13.62 -13.42 -23.65
CA ILE A 95 15.02 -13.70 -23.30
C ILE A 95 15.50 -14.90 -24.13
N GLY A 96 16.40 -14.65 -25.09
CA GLY A 96 16.94 -15.69 -25.97
C GLY A 96 17.75 -16.80 -25.27
N ALA A 97 18.16 -16.58 -24.02
CA ALA A 97 18.79 -17.60 -23.18
C ALA A 97 17.76 -18.58 -22.56
N CYS A 98 16.47 -18.24 -22.57
CA CYS A 98 15.42 -19.10 -22.10
C CYS A 98 14.94 -20.02 -23.20
N PRO A 99 14.81 -21.34 -22.95
CA PRO A 99 14.12 -22.21 -23.88
C PRO A 99 12.65 -21.78 -23.96
N ASN A 100 12.11 -21.70 -25.19
CA ASN A 100 10.73 -21.30 -25.52
C ASN A 100 9.65 -22.31 -25.06
N LYS A 101 9.88 -23.03 -23.97
CA LYS A 101 8.94 -24.01 -23.44
C LYS A 101 7.87 -23.27 -22.63
N GLN A 102 6.61 -23.45 -23.01
CA GLN A 102 5.45 -23.05 -22.23
C GLN A 102 5.55 -23.71 -20.83
N ASP A 103 5.24 -22.95 -19.78
CA ASP A 103 5.20 -23.54 -18.44
C ASP A 103 4.07 -24.56 -18.35
N PRO A 104 4.25 -25.67 -17.64
CA PRO A 104 3.18 -26.59 -17.27
C PRO A 104 2.26 -26.04 -16.16
N ALA A 105 2.07 -24.72 -16.06
CA ALA A 105 1.30 -24.08 -14.99
C ALA A 105 -0.02 -23.44 -15.48
N ASP A 106 -0.42 -23.71 -16.72
CA ASP A 106 -1.66 -23.22 -17.31
C ASP A 106 -2.67 -24.39 -17.56
N ASP A 107 -2.84 -25.28 -16.57
CA ASP A 107 -3.94 -26.27 -16.46
C ASP A 107 -4.74 -26.08 -15.15
#